data_AF-A0A1X0QHQ8-F1
#
_entry.id   AF-A0A1X0QHQ8-F1
#
_cell.length_a   1.000
_cell.length_b   1.000
_cell.length_c   1.000
_cell.angle_alpha   90.00
_cell.angle_beta   90.00
_cell.angle_gamma   90.00
#
_symmetry.space_group_name_H-M   'P 1'
#
loop_
_entity.id
_entity.type
_entity.pdbx_description
1 polymer ?
#
loop_
_entity_poly.entity_id
_entity_poly.type
_entity_poly.pdbx_seq_one_letter_code
_entity_poly.pdbx_strand_id
1 'polypeptide(L)'
;MTLSYKQKIIIKFILILEFLINNQFILPFHMLISVIYKWLYFKSDKKLSKTNFLLDDIKLDFKHYYNLRQTGTALKNMNLVFICDGNRRWFKKNKDSFFNTYSDIKMIGLYKINEMVKYCYLEGCNSASFYVLGIRNLKRGGIVTEMIDYIKNIDVLDLPVKIRFYGNIELLKDEKLVSKIEEIERRSLNSDFNDKSFKVNLFFVYNYSDCDQDVNNKRLYFNDQVDMIIRTSGEKRLSDFLARQVSNGTAVEFIDTYWPDLQLSQLYLLGQKYLLEEVYLN
;
A
#
# COMPACT_ATOMS: atom_id res chain seq x y z
N MET A 1 -10.22 30.64 17.23
CA MET A 1 -10.46 31.01 15.82
C MET A 1 -11.84 30.53 15.41
N THR A 2 -12.70 31.41 14.88
CA THR A 2 -14.02 31.02 14.34
C THR A 2 -13.85 30.49 12.91
N LEU A 3 -14.21 29.22 12.68
CA LEU A 3 -14.18 28.59 11.36
C LEU A 3 -15.06 29.34 10.36
N SER A 4 -14.56 29.52 9.13
CA SER A 4 -15.34 30.08 8.02
C SER A 4 -16.51 29.18 7.62
N TYR A 5 -17.53 29.74 6.96
CA TYR A 5 -18.66 28.96 6.42
C TYR A 5 -18.20 27.86 5.46
N LYS A 6 -17.21 28.16 4.61
CA LYS A 6 -16.60 27.19 3.69
C LYS A 6 -15.93 26.04 4.43
N GLN A 7 -15.13 26.33 5.47
CA GLN A 7 -14.51 25.30 6.31
C GLN A 7 -15.55 24.42 7.01
N LYS A 8 -16.66 24.98 7.50
CA LYS A 8 -17.75 24.21 8.11
C LYS A 8 -18.39 23.22 7.14
N ILE A 9 -18.55 23.58 5.87
CA ILE A 9 -19.06 22.68 4.82
C ILE A 9 -18.05 21.56 4.54
N ILE A 10 -16.77 21.90 4.42
CA ILE A 10 -15.71 20.94 4.13
C ILE A 10 -15.58 19.92 5.26
N ILE A 11 -15.63 20.37 6.52
CA ILE A 11 -15.65 19.47 7.68
C ILE A 11 -16.82 18.48 7.59
N LYS A 12 -18.03 18.94 7.23
CA LYS A 12 -19.18 18.03 7.03
C LYS A 12 -18.91 17.00 5.93
N PHE A 13 -18.25 17.39 4.85
CA PHE A 13 -17.90 16.48 3.76
C PHE A 13 -16.84 15.46 4.19
N ILE A 14 -15.81 15.89 4.95
CA ILE A 14 -14.80 15.01 5.53
C ILE A 14 -15.46 13.98 6.46
N LEU A 15 -16.39 14.40 7.32
CA LEU A 15 -17.13 13.48 8.18
C LEU A 15 -17.96 12.46 7.38
N ILE A 16 -18.52 12.85 6.23
CA ILE A 16 -19.18 11.92 5.32
C ILE A 16 -18.14 10.94 4.74
N LEU A 17 -16.99 11.42 4.27
CA LEU A 17 -15.92 10.55 3.77
C LEU A 17 -15.46 9.55 4.83
N GLU A 18 -15.24 9.98 6.07
CA GLU A 18 -14.87 9.10 7.19
C GLU A 18 -15.94 8.03 7.46
N PHE A 19 -17.21 8.40 7.37
CA PHE A 19 -18.31 7.46 7.43
C PHE A 19 -18.24 6.46 6.27
N LEU A 20 -18.08 6.93 5.02
CA LEU A 20 -17.98 6.05 3.85
C LEU A 20 -16.79 5.09 3.93
N ILE A 21 -15.62 5.57 4.39
CA ILE A 21 -14.38 4.80 4.52
C ILE A 21 -14.56 3.64 5.50
N ASN A 22 -15.26 3.88 6.62
CA ASN A 22 -15.43 2.89 7.69
C ASN A 22 -16.74 2.09 7.60
N ASN A 23 -17.66 2.44 6.69
CA ASN A 23 -18.96 1.77 6.59
C ASN A 23 -18.90 0.49 5.75
N GLN A 24 -19.13 -0.62 6.44
CA GLN A 24 -19.09 -1.98 5.90
C GLN A 24 -20.22 -2.30 4.90
N PHE A 25 -21.30 -1.52 4.87
CA PHE A 25 -22.48 -1.73 4.00
C PHE A 25 -22.41 -0.99 2.66
N ILE A 26 -21.60 0.06 2.55
CA ILE A 26 -21.29 0.71 1.27
C ILE A 26 -20.32 -0.15 0.45
N LEU A 27 -19.57 -1.02 1.13
CA LEU A 27 -18.61 -1.96 0.57
C LEU A 27 -19.27 -2.99 -0.40
N PRO A 28 -20.37 -3.69 -0.05
CA PRO A 28 -21.15 -4.50 -0.99
C PRO A 28 -21.71 -3.71 -2.18
N PHE A 29 -22.14 -2.47 -1.98
CA PHE A 29 -22.70 -1.65 -3.05
C PHE A 29 -21.63 -1.28 -4.09
N HIS A 30 -20.43 -0.93 -3.64
CA HIS A 30 -19.28 -0.72 -4.51
C HIS A 30 -18.86 -1.99 -5.25
N MET A 31 -18.85 -3.14 -4.57
CA MET A 31 -18.57 -4.45 -5.19
C MET A 31 -19.63 -4.81 -6.24
N LEU A 32 -20.91 -4.57 -5.95
CA LEU A 32 -22.02 -4.78 -6.89
C LEU A 32 -21.87 -3.89 -8.13
N ILE A 33 -21.58 -2.60 -7.95
CA ILE A 33 -21.29 -1.68 -9.07
C ILE A 33 -20.10 -2.17 -9.88
N SER A 34 -19.03 -2.61 -9.23
CA SER A 34 -17.82 -3.14 -9.89
C SER A 34 -18.12 -4.40 -10.71
N VAL A 35 -18.98 -5.29 -10.21
CA VAL A 35 -19.44 -6.50 -10.92
C VAL A 35 -20.33 -6.14 -12.11
N ILE A 36 -21.27 -5.21 -11.93
CA ILE A 36 -22.13 -4.70 -13.01
C ILE A 36 -21.27 -4.04 -14.10
N TYR A 37 -20.25 -3.27 -13.71
CA TYR A 37 -19.33 -2.64 -14.65
C TYR A 37 -18.51 -3.66 -15.44
N LYS A 38 -17.96 -4.70 -14.79
CA LYS A 38 -17.30 -5.83 -15.47
C LYS A 38 -18.23 -6.50 -16.47
N TRP A 39 -19.48 -6.78 -16.06
CA TRP A 39 -20.48 -7.41 -16.93
C TRP A 39 -20.85 -6.53 -18.15
N LEU A 40 -21.03 -5.22 -17.95
CA LEU A 40 -21.29 -4.27 -19.03
C LEU A 40 -20.09 -4.13 -19.99
N TYR A 41 -18.86 -4.12 -19.47
CA TYR A 41 -17.62 -4.10 -20.26
C TYR A 41 -17.53 -5.30 -21.20
N PHE A 42 -17.79 -6.52 -20.70
CA PHE A 42 -17.79 -7.73 -21.53
C PHE A 42 -18.87 -7.73 -22.62
N LYS A 43 -19.90 -6.91 -22.48
CA LYS A 43 -21.05 -6.85 -23.41
C LYS A 43 -20.98 -5.70 -24.41
N SER A 44 -20.10 -4.72 -24.22
CA SER A 44 -19.99 -3.56 -25.10
C SER A 44 -18.77 -3.64 -26.00
N ASP A 45 -18.97 -3.75 -27.32
CA ASP A 45 -17.94 -3.59 -28.37
C ASP A 45 -17.39 -2.14 -28.49
N LYS A 46 -17.51 -1.33 -27.44
CA LYS A 46 -17.15 0.10 -27.43
C LYS A 46 -16.09 0.42 -26.38
N LYS A 47 -14.94 0.90 -26.86
CA LYS A 47 -13.89 1.56 -26.07
C LYS A 47 -14.44 2.85 -25.44
N LEU A 48 -14.85 2.80 -24.18
CA LEU A 48 -15.16 3.98 -23.36
C LEU A 48 -13.93 4.42 -22.54
N SER A 49 -13.76 5.72 -22.41
CA SER A 49 -12.62 6.40 -21.82
C SER A 49 -12.48 6.17 -20.31
N LYS A 50 -11.35 5.56 -19.93
CA LYS A 50 -10.60 5.67 -18.66
C LYS A 50 -11.37 6.16 -17.42
N THR A 51 -12.05 5.24 -16.76
CA THR A 51 -12.08 5.18 -15.29
C THR A 51 -11.75 3.73 -14.91
N ASN A 52 -10.46 3.49 -14.68
CA ASN A 52 -9.86 2.15 -14.62
C ASN A 52 -9.86 1.61 -13.20
N PHE A 53 -10.95 0.96 -12.79
CA PHE A 53 -11.01 0.36 -11.45
C PHE A 53 -10.55 -1.10 -11.38
N LEU A 54 -10.38 -1.81 -12.51
CA LEU A 54 -10.14 -3.26 -12.50
C LEU A 54 -9.22 -3.67 -13.68
N LEU A 55 -7.94 -3.95 -13.39
CA LEU A 55 -6.91 -4.31 -14.38
C LEU A 55 -6.33 -5.72 -14.17
N ASP A 56 -6.96 -6.59 -13.40
CA ASP A 56 -6.32 -7.84 -12.98
C ASP A 56 -6.16 -8.90 -14.09
N ASP A 57 -6.94 -8.84 -15.18
CA ASP A 57 -6.97 -9.90 -16.21
C ASP A 57 -6.30 -9.53 -17.56
N ILE A 58 -5.76 -8.30 -17.70
CA ILE A 58 -5.10 -7.86 -18.94
C ILE A 58 -3.64 -7.54 -18.65
N LYS A 59 -2.72 -8.40 -19.11
CA LYS A 59 -1.29 -8.08 -19.14
C LYS A 59 -1.03 -7.01 -20.19
N LEU A 60 -0.96 -5.76 -19.75
CA LEU A 60 -0.55 -4.63 -20.56
C LEU A 60 0.99 -4.57 -20.66
N ASP A 61 1.50 -4.06 -21.77
CA ASP A 61 2.92 -3.74 -21.85
C ASP A 61 3.28 -2.52 -20.98
N PHE A 62 4.57 -2.35 -20.70
CA PHE A 62 5.06 -1.26 -19.85
C PHE A 62 4.73 0.14 -20.38
N LYS A 63 4.68 0.33 -21.70
CA LYS A 63 4.35 1.62 -22.33
C LYS A 63 2.90 2.00 -22.06
N HIS A 64 2.00 1.03 -22.09
CA HIS A 64 0.61 1.21 -21.71
C HIS A 64 0.48 1.58 -20.24
N TYR A 65 1.15 0.85 -19.34
CA TYR A 65 1.16 1.18 -17.91
C TYR A 65 1.65 2.60 -17.64
N TYR A 66 2.76 3.02 -18.28
CA TYR A 66 3.26 4.38 -18.19
C TYR A 66 2.22 5.42 -18.63
N ASN A 67 1.61 5.24 -19.79
CA ASN A 67 0.60 6.16 -20.31
C ASN A 67 -0.67 6.22 -19.44
N LEU A 68 -1.02 5.12 -18.77
CA LEU A 68 -2.12 5.10 -17.80
C LEU A 68 -1.76 5.89 -16.55
N ARG A 69 -0.56 5.70 -16.02
CA ARG A 69 -0.04 6.44 -14.87
C ARG A 69 -0.05 7.96 -15.07
N GLN A 70 0.28 8.44 -16.28
CA GLN A 70 0.22 9.87 -16.59
C GLN A 70 -1.20 10.47 -16.48
N THR A 71 -2.23 9.63 -16.60
CA THR A 71 -3.64 10.03 -16.43
C THR A 71 -4.17 9.82 -15.01
N GLY A 72 -3.42 9.15 -14.14
CA GLY A 72 -3.71 9.04 -12.72
C GLY A 72 -3.69 10.41 -12.05
N THR A 73 -4.75 10.74 -11.31
CA THR A 73 -4.88 12.04 -10.66
C THR A 73 -5.30 11.94 -9.21
N ALA A 74 -5.84 10.79 -8.77
CA ALA A 74 -6.42 10.69 -7.44
C ALA A 74 -5.37 10.79 -6.32
N LEU A 75 -4.17 10.25 -6.56
CA LEU A 75 -3.08 10.13 -5.60
C LEU A 75 -1.76 10.68 -6.17
N LYS A 76 -1.88 11.59 -7.15
CA LYS A 76 -0.73 12.04 -7.94
C LYS A 76 0.33 12.66 -7.03
N ASN A 77 1.58 12.25 -7.25
CA ASN A 77 2.77 12.68 -6.52
C ASN A 77 2.81 12.30 -5.02
N MET A 78 1.84 11.56 -4.50
CA MET A 78 1.84 11.16 -3.09
C MET A 78 2.85 10.05 -2.79
N ASN A 79 3.42 10.09 -1.59
CA ASN A 79 4.25 9.07 -0.97
C ASN A 79 3.43 8.40 0.13
N LEU A 80 2.87 7.24 -0.19
CA LEU A 80 1.97 6.51 0.70
C LEU A 80 2.73 5.43 1.46
N VAL A 81 2.37 5.26 2.73
CA VAL A 81 2.89 4.22 3.61
C VAL A 81 1.74 3.41 4.19
N PHE A 82 1.89 2.08 4.21
CA PHE A 82 0.90 1.14 4.71
C PHE A 82 1.46 0.34 5.88
N ILE A 83 0.76 0.38 7.03
CA ILE A 83 0.94 -0.57 8.13
C ILE A 83 -0.06 -1.71 7.93
N CYS A 84 0.41 -2.80 7.35
CA CYS A 84 -0.38 -3.95 6.91
C CYS A 84 -0.83 -4.86 8.08
N ASP A 85 -1.69 -4.34 8.96
CA ASP A 85 -2.16 -5.03 10.18
C ASP A 85 -3.51 -5.74 9.95
N GLY A 86 -3.84 -6.69 10.84
CA GLY A 86 -5.13 -7.37 10.86
C GLY A 86 -5.15 -8.76 10.24
N ASN A 87 -4.11 -9.18 9.52
CA ASN A 87 -4.04 -10.48 8.81
C ASN A 87 -4.50 -11.68 9.67
N ARG A 88 -3.97 -11.80 10.90
CA ARG A 88 -4.32 -12.91 11.80
C ARG A 88 -5.77 -12.85 12.34
N ARG A 89 -6.27 -11.63 12.59
CA ARG A 89 -7.63 -11.39 13.10
C ARG A 89 -8.64 -11.64 11.99
N TRP A 90 -8.35 -11.15 10.79
CA TRP A 90 -9.08 -11.43 9.57
C TRP A 90 -9.25 -12.94 9.34
N PHE A 91 -8.17 -13.71 9.44
CA PHE A 91 -8.27 -15.16 9.30
C PHE A 91 -9.16 -15.81 10.34
N LYS A 92 -8.99 -15.48 11.63
CA LYS A 92 -9.84 -16.04 12.69
C LYS A 92 -11.33 -15.77 12.45
N LYS A 93 -11.66 -14.61 11.86
CA LYS A 93 -13.03 -14.23 11.47
C LYS A 93 -13.53 -15.00 10.25
N ASN A 94 -12.65 -15.36 9.32
CA ASN A 94 -12.99 -16.00 8.04
C ASN A 94 -12.58 -17.48 7.97
N LYS A 95 -12.34 -18.14 9.11
CA LYS A 95 -11.84 -19.53 9.17
C LYS A 95 -12.75 -20.57 8.51
N ASP A 96 -14.04 -20.26 8.36
CA ASP A 96 -15.02 -21.13 7.69
C ASP A 96 -15.03 -20.97 6.16
N SER A 97 -14.13 -20.13 5.61
CA SER A 97 -13.92 -19.97 4.16
C SER A 97 -12.84 -20.94 3.63
N PHE A 98 -12.73 -21.10 2.30
CA PHE A 98 -11.85 -22.06 1.58
C PHE A 98 -10.34 -22.09 1.96
N PHE A 99 -9.85 -21.23 2.87
CA PHE A 99 -8.44 -21.11 3.22
C PHE A 99 -8.11 -21.90 4.49
N ASN A 100 -7.40 -23.02 4.35
CA ASN A 100 -7.21 -23.99 5.44
C ASN A 100 -5.91 -23.83 6.23
N THR A 101 -4.95 -22.99 5.79
CA THR A 101 -3.65 -22.87 6.49
C THR A 101 -3.25 -21.45 6.86
N TYR A 102 -2.41 -21.33 7.89
CA TYR A 102 -1.86 -20.04 8.31
C TYR A 102 -0.89 -19.42 7.30
N SER A 103 -0.32 -20.25 6.42
CA SER A 103 0.51 -19.83 5.29
C SER A 103 -0.32 -19.08 4.24
N ASP A 104 -1.50 -19.60 3.91
CA ASP A 104 -2.42 -19.00 2.92
C ASP A 104 -2.75 -17.54 3.28
N ILE A 105 -2.93 -17.24 4.57
CA ILE A 105 -3.25 -15.90 5.08
C ILE A 105 -2.12 -14.91 4.82
N LYS A 106 -0.88 -15.32 5.09
CA LYS A 106 0.28 -14.46 4.89
C LYS A 106 0.46 -14.19 3.42
N MET A 107 0.26 -15.21 2.58
CA MET A 107 0.26 -15.04 1.13
C MET A 107 -0.83 -14.10 0.65
N ILE A 108 -2.07 -14.19 1.16
CA ILE A 108 -3.15 -13.22 0.86
C ILE A 108 -2.71 -11.79 1.22
N GLY A 109 -2.16 -11.60 2.42
CA GLY A 109 -1.66 -10.30 2.84
C GLY A 109 -0.52 -9.79 1.95
N LEU A 110 0.38 -10.66 1.52
CA LEU A 110 1.49 -10.30 0.65
C LEU A 110 1.02 -10.01 -0.79
N TYR A 111 0.06 -10.76 -1.33
CA TYR A 111 -0.55 -10.47 -2.63
C TYR A 111 -1.35 -9.16 -2.65
N LYS A 112 -1.98 -8.79 -1.52
CA LYS A 112 -2.63 -7.47 -1.37
C LYS A 112 -1.64 -6.31 -1.53
N ILE A 113 -0.36 -6.49 -1.20
CA ILE A 113 0.68 -5.48 -1.49
C ILE A 113 0.76 -5.23 -3.00
N ASN A 114 0.71 -6.28 -3.82
CA ASN A 114 0.81 -6.14 -5.27
C ASN A 114 -0.37 -5.37 -5.85
N GLU A 115 -1.57 -5.63 -5.34
CA GLU A 115 -2.79 -4.87 -5.71
C GLU A 115 -2.62 -3.38 -5.39
N MET A 116 -2.17 -3.06 -4.18
CA MET A 116 -1.96 -1.67 -3.74
C MET A 116 -0.83 -0.98 -4.50
N VAL A 117 0.27 -1.69 -4.79
CA VAL A 117 1.38 -1.21 -5.63
C VAL A 117 0.88 -0.84 -7.02
N LYS A 118 0.11 -1.73 -7.68
CA LYS A 118 -0.46 -1.48 -9.00
C LYS A 118 -1.35 -0.24 -8.99
N TYR A 119 -2.25 -0.14 -8.01
CA TYR A 119 -3.15 0.99 -7.90
C TYR A 119 -2.40 2.31 -7.67
N CYS A 120 -1.47 2.36 -6.71
CA CYS A 120 -0.65 3.54 -6.45
C CYS A 120 0.18 3.95 -7.69
N TYR A 121 0.74 2.98 -8.42
CA TYR A 121 1.45 3.25 -9.66
C TYR A 121 0.53 3.92 -10.68
N LEU A 122 -0.66 3.37 -10.90
CA LEU A 122 -1.64 3.86 -11.88
C LEU A 122 -2.22 5.23 -11.52
N GLU A 123 -2.40 5.52 -10.23
CA GLU A 123 -2.90 6.81 -9.75
C GLU A 123 -1.83 7.91 -9.66
N GLY A 124 -0.61 7.61 -10.10
CA GLY A 124 0.46 8.59 -10.22
C GLY A 124 1.20 8.89 -8.91
N CYS A 125 1.14 8.02 -7.91
CA CYS A 125 1.91 8.16 -6.67
C CYS A 125 3.41 8.21 -6.97
N ASN A 126 4.21 8.90 -6.15
CA ASN A 126 5.67 8.86 -6.19
C ASN A 126 6.23 7.62 -5.51
N SER A 127 5.60 7.17 -4.43
CA SER A 127 6.00 5.93 -3.77
C SER A 127 4.84 5.22 -3.06
N ALA A 128 4.98 3.90 -2.93
CA ALA A 128 4.17 3.07 -2.05
C ALA A 128 5.09 2.24 -1.15
N SER A 129 4.89 2.37 0.15
CA SER A 129 5.78 1.86 1.17
C SER A 129 5.01 0.93 2.11
N PHE A 130 5.57 -0.23 2.48
CA PHE A 130 4.83 -1.25 3.23
C PHE A 130 5.62 -1.73 4.46
N TYR A 131 4.98 -1.69 5.63
CA TYR A 131 5.52 -2.29 6.85
C TYR A 131 5.22 -3.78 6.88
N VAL A 132 6.18 -4.58 6.41
CA VAL A 132 6.00 -6.03 6.21
C VAL A 132 6.41 -6.80 7.47
N LEU A 133 7.58 -6.50 8.05
CA LEU A 133 8.08 -7.16 9.25
C LEU A 133 8.75 -6.18 10.23
N GLY A 134 8.27 -6.15 11.47
CA GLY A 134 8.99 -5.52 12.57
C GLY A 134 9.97 -6.45 13.27
N ILE A 135 11.07 -5.92 13.81
CA ILE A 135 12.08 -6.70 14.56
C ILE A 135 11.44 -7.52 15.69
N ARG A 136 10.49 -6.94 16.42
CA ARG A 136 9.77 -7.62 17.51
C ARG A 136 8.97 -8.84 17.04
N ASN A 137 8.55 -8.86 15.78
CA ASN A 137 7.79 -9.96 15.19
C ASN A 137 8.70 -11.06 14.63
N LEU A 138 10.01 -10.82 14.47
CA LEU A 138 10.98 -11.82 14.01
C LEU A 138 11.05 -13.01 14.97
N LYS A 139 10.99 -12.78 16.29
CA LYS A 139 11.03 -13.81 17.34
C LYS A 139 9.90 -14.83 17.25
N ARG A 140 8.84 -14.56 16.47
CA ARG A 140 7.69 -15.46 16.31
C ARG A 140 7.92 -16.55 15.26
N GLY A 141 9.06 -16.55 14.56
CA GLY A 141 9.61 -17.63 13.72
C GLY A 141 8.84 -17.93 12.43
N GLY A 142 7.52 -17.84 12.45
CA GLY A 142 6.70 -18.38 11.38
C GLY A 142 6.68 -17.57 10.10
N ILE A 143 6.94 -16.25 10.10
CA ILE A 143 6.66 -15.36 8.96
C ILE A 143 7.78 -15.24 7.93
N VAL A 144 8.98 -15.71 8.27
CA VAL A 144 10.17 -15.57 7.43
C VAL A 144 10.03 -16.42 6.16
N THR A 145 9.48 -17.63 6.26
CA THR A 145 9.30 -18.54 5.13
C THR A 145 8.33 -17.99 4.08
N GLU A 146 7.16 -17.50 4.46
CA GLU A 146 6.21 -16.94 3.48
C GLU A 146 6.73 -15.61 2.90
N MET A 147 7.54 -14.85 3.64
CA MET A 147 8.23 -13.69 3.10
C MET A 147 9.28 -14.06 2.07
N ILE A 148 10.06 -15.12 2.30
CA ILE A 148 10.98 -15.67 1.31
C ILE A 148 10.22 -16.01 0.03
N ASP A 149 9.09 -16.70 0.15
CA ASP A 149 8.30 -17.11 -1.01
C ASP A 149 7.66 -15.92 -1.71
N TYR A 150 7.18 -14.90 -1.00
CA TYR A 150 6.74 -13.66 -1.62
C TYR A 150 7.87 -12.91 -2.32
N ILE A 151 9.02 -12.75 -1.69
CA ILE A 151 10.19 -12.07 -2.27
C ILE A 151 10.66 -12.80 -3.53
N LYS A 152 10.67 -14.14 -3.54
CA LYS A 152 10.95 -14.92 -4.75
C LYS A 152 9.97 -14.63 -5.89
N ASN A 153 8.73 -14.31 -5.57
CA ASN A 153 7.65 -14.09 -6.53
C ASN A 153 7.32 -12.60 -6.77
N ILE A 154 8.02 -11.66 -6.12
CA ILE A 154 7.74 -10.22 -6.28
C ILE A 154 8.10 -9.71 -7.69
N ASP A 155 8.93 -10.48 -8.42
CA ASP A 155 9.24 -10.26 -9.82
C ASP A 155 7.99 -10.28 -10.73
N VAL A 156 6.83 -10.71 -10.22
CA VAL A 156 5.52 -10.78 -10.91
C VAL A 156 4.80 -9.42 -10.98
N LEU A 157 5.38 -8.33 -10.46
CA LEU A 157 4.71 -7.03 -10.53
C LEU A 157 4.50 -6.51 -11.95
N ASP A 158 5.18 -7.02 -12.99
CA ASP A 158 5.03 -6.62 -14.41
C ASP A 158 4.92 -5.08 -14.60
N LEU A 159 5.57 -4.31 -13.70
CA LEU A 159 5.54 -2.84 -13.67
C LEU A 159 6.95 -2.25 -13.64
N PRO A 160 7.16 -1.05 -14.22
CA PRO A 160 8.46 -0.38 -14.19
C PRO A 160 8.59 0.37 -12.85
N VAL A 161 9.11 -0.34 -11.83
CA VAL A 161 9.19 0.19 -10.46
C VAL A 161 10.60 0.05 -9.90
N LYS A 162 10.99 0.97 -9.02
CA LYS A 162 12.22 0.88 -8.24
C LYS A 162 11.92 0.27 -6.88
N ILE A 163 12.46 -0.92 -6.59
CA ILE A 163 12.22 -1.62 -5.33
C ILE A 163 13.37 -1.32 -4.37
N ARG A 164 13.04 -1.01 -3.12
CA ARG A 164 13.99 -0.80 -2.02
C ARG A 164 13.55 -1.54 -0.77
N PHE A 165 14.52 -2.14 -0.09
CA PHE A 165 14.31 -2.82 1.18
C PHE A 165 14.93 -2.01 2.32
N TYR A 166 14.17 -1.79 3.38
CA TYR A 166 14.61 -1.06 4.57
C TYR A 166 14.54 -1.93 5.82
N GLY A 167 15.59 -1.84 6.65
CA GLY A 167 15.71 -2.53 7.94
C GLY A 167 16.86 -3.53 8.00
N ASN A 168 17.05 -4.13 9.18
CA ASN A 168 18.21 -4.95 9.49
C ASN A 168 18.01 -6.39 9.00
N ILE A 169 18.13 -6.59 7.68
CA ILE A 169 17.91 -7.89 7.03
C ILE A 169 18.95 -8.95 7.42
N GLU A 170 20.11 -8.58 7.95
CA GLU A 170 21.14 -9.52 8.41
C GLU A 170 20.63 -10.38 9.58
N LEU A 171 19.70 -9.84 10.38
CA LEU A 171 19.04 -10.58 11.46
C LEU A 171 18.13 -11.72 10.97
N LEU A 172 17.82 -11.79 9.67
CA LEU A 172 17.09 -12.91 9.08
C LEU A 172 17.93 -14.21 9.10
N LYS A 173 19.27 -14.10 9.18
CA LYS A 173 20.21 -15.24 9.20
C LYS A 173 20.03 -16.22 8.04
N ASP A 174 19.60 -15.71 6.88
CA ASP A 174 19.44 -16.47 5.65
C ASP A 174 20.18 -15.74 4.51
N GLU A 175 21.39 -16.20 4.20
CA GLU A 175 22.25 -15.61 3.17
C GLU A 175 21.59 -15.65 1.79
N LYS A 176 20.85 -16.72 1.47
CA LYS A 176 20.17 -16.85 0.18
C LYS A 176 19.09 -15.79 0.01
N LEU A 177 18.34 -15.52 1.08
CA LEU A 177 17.33 -14.47 1.09
C LEU A 177 17.97 -13.09 0.95
N VAL A 178 19.04 -12.81 1.68
CA VAL A 178 19.76 -11.53 1.60
C VAL A 178 20.30 -11.30 0.18
N SER A 179 20.95 -12.28 -0.42
CA SER A 179 21.42 -12.19 -1.81
C SER A 179 20.27 -11.98 -2.80
N LYS A 180 19.11 -12.61 -2.57
CA LYS A 180 17.93 -12.43 -3.43
C LYS A 180 17.34 -11.01 -3.31
N ILE A 181 17.30 -10.45 -2.11
CA ILE A 181 16.90 -9.06 -1.88
C ILE A 181 17.79 -8.11 -2.69
N GLU A 182 19.11 -8.28 -2.61
CA GLU A 182 20.08 -7.46 -3.35
C GLU A 182 19.92 -7.61 -4.87
N GLU A 183 19.67 -8.83 -5.34
CA GLU A 183 19.39 -9.11 -6.76
C GLU A 183 18.16 -8.33 -7.24
N ILE A 184 17.06 -8.36 -6.47
CA ILE A 184 15.80 -7.66 -6.80
C ILE A 184 16.01 -6.14 -6.85
N GLU A 185 16.69 -5.58 -5.85
CA GLU A 185 17.01 -4.15 -5.84
C GLU A 185 17.84 -3.75 -7.07
N ARG A 186 18.89 -4.51 -7.39
CA ARG A 186 19.74 -4.27 -8.56
C ARG A 186 18.97 -4.40 -9.87
N ARG A 187 18.14 -5.43 -10.03
CA ARG A 187 17.31 -5.65 -11.23
C ARG A 187 16.34 -4.50 -11.45
N SER A 188 15.72 -3.99 -10.39
CA SER A 188 14.80 -2.84 -10.45
C SER A 188 15.48 -1.52 -10.85
N LEU A 189 16.77 -1.38 -10.59
CA LEU A 189 17.55 -0.20 -11.00
C LEU A 189 17.99 -0.26 -12.47
N ASN A 190 18.38 -1.45 -12.93
CA ASN A 190 18.99 -1.67 -14.24
C ASN A 190 17.99 -1.87 -15.38
N SER A 191 16.69 -1.84 -15.12
CA SER A 191 15.68 -2.01 -16.18
C SER A 191 15.66 -0.80 -17.13
N ASP A 192 15.62 -0.99 -18.45
CA ASP A 192 15.68 0.10 -19.46
C ASP A 192 14.39 0.95 -19.60
N PHE A 193 13.54 0.96 -18.57
CA PHE A 193 12.25 1.66 -18.63
C PHE A 193 12.39 3.17 -18.38
N ASN A 194 11.67 3.98 -19.16
CA ASN A 194 11.69 5.44 -19.10
C ASN A 194 11.04 6.05 -17.84
N ASP A 195 10.25 5.29 -17.07
CA ASP A 195 9.62 5.76 -15.84
C ASP A 195 10.07 4.97 -14.62
N LYS A 196 11.25 5.34 -14.11
CA LYS A 196 11.77 4.85 -12.82
C LYS A 196 11.37 5.75 -11.65
N SER A 197 10.37 6.62 -11.82
CA SER A 197 10.01 7.59 -10.78
C SER A 197 9.31 6.93 -9.60
N PHE A 198 8.55 5.85 -9.84
CA PHE A 198 7.79 5.18 -8.80
C PHE A 198 8.65 4.24 -7.95
N LYS A 199 8.66 4.49 -6.64
CA LYS A 199 9.39 3.67 -5.67
C LYS A 199 8.45 2.75 -4.90
N VAL A 200 8.84 1.48 -4.76
CA VAL A 200 8.22 0.53 -3.84
C VAL A 200 9.20 0.27 -2.70
N ASN A 201 8.84 0.68 -1.49
CA ASN A 201 9.68 0.51 -0.31
C ASN A 201 9.11 -0.59 0.59
N LEU A 202 9.91 -1.59 0.94
CA LEU A 202 9.48 -2.68 1.80
C LEU A 202 10.30 -2.69 3.08
N PHE A 203 9.62 -2.54 4.22
CA PHE A 203 10.27 -2.50 5.52
C PHE A 203 10.27 -3.89 6.15
N PHE A 204 11.46 -4.48 6.26
CA PHE A 204 11.73 -5.80 6.80
C PHE A 204 12.68 -5.71 7.98
N VAL A 205 12.30 -6.35 9.08
CA VAL A 205 13.10 -6.34 10.31
C VAL A 205 13.43 -4.89 10.68
N TYR A 206 12.39 -4.05 10.66
CA TYR A 206 12.50 -2.61 10.94
C TYR A 206 12.00 -2.29 12.35
N ASN A 207 12.71 -1.38 13.01
CA ASN A 207 12.26 -0.59 14.16
C ASN A 207 12.91 0.79 14.09
N TYR A 208 12.37 1.75 14.82
CA TYR A 208 12.94 3.10 14.86
C TYR A 208 14.35 3.10 15.46
N SER A 209 14.54 2.37 16.55
CA SER A 209 15.80 2.44 17.33
C SER A 209 17.02 1.95 16.56
N ASP A 210 16.92 0.87 15.78
CA ASP A 210 18.07 0.30 15.08
C ASP A 210 18.23 0.86 13.66
N CYS A 211 17.15 1.36 13.04
CA CYS A 211 17.17 1.76 11.63
C CYS A 211 17.38 3.26 11.41
N ASP A 212 16.80 4.11 12.27
CA ASP A 212 16.84 5.57 12.06
C ASP A 212 18.06 6.24 12.71
N GLN A 213 18.92 5.49 13.43
CA GLN A 213 20.14 6.02 14.06
C GLN A 213 21.36 6.01 13.13
N ASP A 214 21.47 5.05 12.20
CA ASP A 214 22.61 4.94 11.28
C ASP A 214 22.31 5.62 9.94
N VAL A 215 22.48 6.95 9.92
CA VAL A 215 22.22 7.80 8.75
C VAL A 215 23.07 7.47 7.51
N ASN A 216 24.20 6.78 7.69
CA ASN A 216 25.10 6.43 6.59
C ASN A 216 24.68 5.11 5.92
N ASN A 217 23.96 4.27 6.64
CA ASN A 217 23.47 3.01 6.12
C ASN A 217 22.16 3.20 5.34
N LYS A 218 22.27 3.23 4.01
CA LYS A 218 21.14 3.42 3.08
C LYS A 218 20.04 2.36 3.20
N ARG A 219 20.33 1.20 3.79
CA ARG A 219 19.34 0.15 4.05
C ARG A 219 18.59 0.37 5.36
N LEU A 220 19.20 1.08 6.32
CA LEU A 220 18.59 1.36 7.61
C LEU A 220 17.85 2.70 7.58
N TYR A 221 18.48 3.73 7.02
CA TYR A 221 17.98 5.10 7.06
C TYR A 221 17.00 5.40 5.92
N PHE A 222 15.72 5.43 6.24
CA PHE A 222 14.66 5.87 5.33
C PHE A 222 14.40 7.37 5.46
N ASN A 223 14.74 8.16 4.44
CA ASN A 223 14.64 9.63 4.47
C ASN A 223 13.71 10.25 3.42
N ASP A 224 12.90 9.43 2.74
CA ASP A 224 11.90 9.97 1.82
C ASP A 224 10.80 10.69 2.63
N GLN A 225 10.25 11.75 2.05
CA GLN A 225 9.05 12.41 2.58
C GLN A 225 7.85 11.47 2.47
N VAL A 226 6.94 11.54 3.45
CA VAL A 226 5.72 10.74 3.50
C VAL A 226 4.54 11.67 3.69
N ASP A 227 3.58 11.56 2.78
CA ASP A 227 2.33 12.33 2.83
C ASP A 227 1.37 11.71 3.83
N MET A 228 1.15 10.39 3.73
CA MET A 228 0.20 9.67 4.56
C MET A 228 0.69 8.28 4.96
N ILE A 229 0.53 7.95 6.24
CA ILE A 229 0.59 6.58 6.78
C ILE A 229 -0.83 6.07 7.02
N ILE A 230 -1.19 4.98 6.35
CA ILE A 230 -2.46 4.28 6.52
C ILE A 230 -2.22 3.03 7.36
N ARG A 231 -2.90 2.93 8.49
CA ARG A 231 -2.89 1.73 9.33
C ARG A 231 -4.26 1.06 9.34
N THR A 232 -4.27 -0.20 8.92
CA THR A 232 -5.46 -1.06 8.93
C THR A 232 -5.75 -1.65 10.31
N SER A 233 -6.90 -2.32 10.45
CA SER A 233 -7.34 -3.13 11.59
C SER A 233 -7.82 -2.42 12.86
N GLY A 234 -8.04 -1.11 12.80
CA GLY A 234 -8.57 -0.27 13.90
C GLY A 234 -7.57 0.04 15.02
N GLU A 235 -6.32 -0.41 14.90
CA GLU A 235 -5.30 -0.21 15.94
C GLU A 235 -4.69 1.20 15.87
N LYS A 236 -4.91 2.01 16.90
CA LYS A 236 -4.46 3.42 16.96
C LYS A 236 -3.06 3.58 17.55
N ARG A 237 -2.03 3.04 16.88
CA ARG A 237 -0.61 3.21 17.25
C ARG A 237 0.29 3.13 16.01
N LEU A 238 1.57 3.48 16.14
CA LEU A 238 2.55 3.31 15.06
C LEU A 238 3.38 2.02 15.18
N SER A 239 3.43 1.40 16.35
CA SER A 239 4.24 0.18 16.61
C SER A 239 5.75 0.35 16.34
N ASP A 240 6.32 1.53 16.61
CA ASP A 240 7.76 1.83 16.41
C ASP A 240 8.16 1.90 14.92
N PHE A 241 7.24 2.40 14.09
CA PHE A 241 7.39 2.53 12.64
C PHE A 241 7.31 4.00 12.21
N LEU A 242 8.33 4.48 11.50
CA LEU A 242 8.44 5.82 10.91
C LEU A 242 8.03 6.97 11.85
N ALA A 243 8.41 6.88 13.13
CA ALA A 243 8.08 7.91 14.13
C ALA A 243 8.62 9.30 13.74
N ARG A 244 9.77 9.34 13.05
CA ARG A 244 10.40 10.58 12.57
C ARG A 244 9.62 11.25 11.44
N GLN A 245 9.06 10.49 10.51
CA GLN A 245 8.21 11.03 9.45
C GLN A 245 6.95 11.64 10.07
N VAL A 246 6.33 10.93 11.02
CA VAL A 246 5.16 11.44 11.76
C VAL A 246 5.49 12.73 12.53
N SER A 247 6.66 12.82 13.18
CA SER A 247 7.06 14.07 13.84
C SER A 247 7.29 15.23 12.87
N ASN A 248 7.56 14.94 11.59
CA ASN A 248 7.78 15.94 10.54
C ASN A 248 6.49 16.33 9.80
N GLY A 249 5.32 15.97 10.31
CA GLY A 249 4.03 16.41 9.77
C GLY A 249 3.35 15.42 8.83
N THR A 250 3.79 14.17 8.77
CA THR A 250 3.08 13.13 8.01
C THR A 250 1.68 12.86 8.59
N ALA A 251 0.66 12.84 7.74
CA ALA A 251 -0.70 12.47 8.15
C ALA A 251 -0.79 10.98 8.51
N VAL A 252 -1.58 10.65 9.54
CA VAL A 252 -1.75 9.27 10.00
C VAL A 252 -3.23 8.92 10.05
N GLU A 253 -3.63 7.98 9.20
CA GLU A 253 -5.00 7.50 9.06
C GLU A 253 -5.14 6.09 9.66
N PHE A 254 -6.07 5.94 10.61
CA PHE A 254 -6.41 4.65 11.21
C PHE A 254 -7.77 4.21 10.68
N ILE A 255 -7.81 3.06 10.00
CA ILE A 255 -9.05 2.48 9.46
C ILE A 255 -9.34 1.13 10.09
N ASP A 256 -10.63 0.85 10.29
CA ASP A 256 -11.09 -0.39 10.94
C ASP A 256 -10.96 -1.63 10.04
N THR A 257 -10.93 -1.42 8.72
CA THR A 257 -10.78 -2.49 7.72
C THR A 257 -9.49 -3.28 7.93
N TYR A 258 -9.58 -4.61 7.87
CA TYR A 258 -8.39 -5.47 7.91
C TYR A 258 -7.60 -5.38 6.61
N TRP A 259 -6.28 -5.60 6.67
CA TRP A 259 -5.41 -5.52 5.49
C TRP A 259 -5.90 -6.35 4.29
N PRO A 260 -6.27 -7.64 4.44
CA PRO A 260 -6.81 -8.41 3.31
C PRO A 260 -8.11 -7.86 2.70
N ASP A 261 -8.91 -7.14 3.47
CA ASP A 261 -10.20 -6.56 3.05
C ASP A 261 -10.06 -5.14 2.48
N LEU A 262 -8.87 -4.53 2.55
CA LEU A 262 -8.68 -3.16 2.06
C LEU A 262 -8.98 -3.09 0.57
N GLN A 263 -9.92 -2.22 0.20
CA GLN A 263 -10.33 -2.01 -1.18
C GLN A 263 -9.70 -0.75 -1.79
N LEU A 264 -9.54 -0.77 -3.12
CA LEU A 264 -9.03 0.38 -3.88
C LEU A 264 -9.89 1.64 -3.72
N SER A 265 -11.21 1.49 -3.59
CA SER A 265 -12.14 2.60 -3.38
C SER A 265 -11.94 3.26 -2.01
N GLN A 266 -11.63 2.49 -0.98
CA GLN A 266 -11.30 3.05 0.34
C GLN A 266 -9.98 3.84 0.27
N LEU A 267 -8.99 3.32 -0.44
CA LEU A 267 -7.73 4.03 -0.66
C LEU A 267 -7.94 5.33 -1.45
N TYR A 268 -8.79 5.31 -2.48
CA TYR A 268 -9.21 6.52 -3.20
C TYR A 268 -9.81 7.55 -2.25
N LEU A 269 -10.79 7.16 -1.44
CA LEU A 269 -11.48 8.06 -0.50
C LEU A 269 -10.52 8.62 0.56
N LEU A 270 -9.58 7.82 1.06
CA LEU A 270 -8.52 8.28 1.97
C LEU A 270 -7.65 9.35 1.32
N GLY A 271 -7.24 9.15 0.07
CA GLY A 271 -6.51 10.16 -0.68
C GLY A 271 -7.29 11.46 -0.87
N GLN A 272 -8.57 11.36 -1.25
CA GLN A 272 -9.44 12.53 -1.40
C GLN A 272 -9.64 13.28 -0.08
N LYS A 273 -9.81 12.54 1.03
CA LYS A 273 -9.88 13.11 2.38
C LYS A 273 -8.64 13.94 2.68
N TYR A 274 -7.45 13.37 2.51
CA TYR A 274 -6.19 14.07 2.77
C TYR A 274 -5.99 15.31 1.90
N LEU A 275 -6.28 15.22 0.61
CA LEU A 275 -6.18 16.39 -0.27
C LEU A 275 -7.12 17.53 0.17
N LEU A 276 -8.31 17.20 0.67
CA LEU A 276 -9.22 18.21 1.23
C LEU A 276 -8.70 18.80 2.53
N GLU A 277 -8.09 18.00 3.39
CA GLU A 277 -7.49 18.45 4.65
C GLU A 277 -6.30 19.37 4.40
N GLU A 278 -5.35 18.96 3.55
CA GLU A 278 -4.18 19.75 3.18
C GLU A 278 -4.53 21.09 2.52
N VAL A 279 -5.54 21.12 1.65
CA VAL A 279 -5.88 22.35 0.90
C VAL A 279 -6.70 23.35 1.73
N TYR A 280 -7.48 22.88 2.70
CA TYR A 280 -8.51 23.71 3.34
C TYR A 280 -8.45 23.80 4.86
N LEU A 281 -7.74 22.88 5.53
CA LEU A 281 -7.64 22.83 6.99
C LEU A 281 -6.24 23.14 7.52
N ASN A 282 -5.20 22.98 6.70
CA ASN A 282 -3.85 23.48 6.96
C ASN A 282 -3.68 24.93 6.45
#